data_AF-W5SV83-F1
#
_entry.id   AF-W5SV83-F1
#
_cell.length_a   1.000
_cell.length_b   1.000
_cell.length_c   1.000
_cell.angle_alpha   90.00
_cell.angle_beta   90.00
_cell.angle_gamma   90.00
#
_symmetry.space_group_name_H-M   'P 1'
#
loop_
_entity.id
_entity.type
_entity.pdbx_description
1 polymer ?
#
loop_
_entity_poly.entity_id
_entity_poly.type
_entity_poly.pdbx_seq_one_letter_code
_entity_poly.pdbx_strand_id
1 'polypeptide(L)' 'MTDTLFLNVLNVSINQTLSRTILTSITTFFTVFSIYLFTEGAIKDFSLIFMVGVVVGTYSSIFVASPILLGCYKKIK' A
#
# COMPACT_ATOMS: atom_id res chain seq x y z
N MET A 1 8.02 16.58 26.17
CA MET A 1 9.09 15.58 25.93
C MET A 1 8.55 14.18 25.62
N THR A 2 7.45 13.76 26.24
CA THR A 2 6.78 12.47 25.92
C THR A 2 6.13 12.44 24.53
N ASP A 3 5.57 13.56 24.05
CA ASP A 3 4.95 13.63 22.72
C ASP A 3 5.94 13.37 21.57
N THR A 4 7.17 13.89 21.65
CA THR A 4 8.18 13.71 20.60
C THR A 4 8.70 12.27 20.53
N LEU A 5 8.71 11.55 21.65
CA LEU A 5 9.07 10.13 21.71
C LEU A 5 8.00 9.31 20.97
N PHE A 6 6.73 9.56 21.26
CA PHE A 6 5.62 8.84 20.62
C PHE A 6 5.56 9.08 19.10
N LEU A 7 5.79 10.32 18.66
CA LEU A 7 5.87 10.63 17.23
C LEU A 7 7.07 9.95 16.53
N ASN A 8 8.21 9.82 17.22
CA ASN A 8 9.37 9.14 16.66
C ASN A 8 9.11 7.63 16.51
N VAL A 9 8.53 6.99 17.53
CA VAL A 9 8.16 5.56 17.47
C VAL A 9 7.11 5.31 16.39
N LEU A 10 6.08 6.16 16.30
CA LEU A 10 5.08 6.08 15.24
C LEU A 10 5.69 6.21 13.84
N ASN A 11 6.56 7.19 13.62
CA ASN A 11 7.21 7.38 12.33
C ASN A 11 8.04 6.15 11.94
N VAL A 12 8.83 5.62 12.88
CA VAL A 12 9.62 4.39 12.70
C VAL A 12 8.72 3.21 12.34
N SER A 13 7.64 2.97 13.08
CA SER A 13 6.71 1.85 12.83
C SER A 13 5.98 1.97 11.48
N ILE A 14 5.57 3.18 11.10
CA ILE A 14 4.96 3.42 9.78
C ILE A 14 5.98 3.12 8.69
N ASN A 15 7.19 3.66 8.77
CA ASN A 15 8.22 3.44 7.75
C ASN A 15 8.61 1.96 7.60
N GLN A 16 8.64 1.22 8.71
CA GLN A 16 8.97 -0.20 8.75
C GLN A 16 7.87 -1.07 8.11
N THR A 17 6.60 -0.75 8.36
CA THR A 17 5.46 -1.43 7.73
C THR A 17 5.32 -1.02 6.26
N LEU A 18 5.57 0.25 5.96
CA LEU A 18 5.47 0.83 4.64
C LEU A 18 6.44 0.18 3.65
N SER A 19 7.70 -0.03 4.07
CA SER A 19 8.70 -0.75 3.27
C SER A 19 8.22 -2.15 2.86
N ARG A 20 7.59 -2.89 3.78
CA ARG A 20 7.04 -4.22 3.47
C ARG A 20 5.88 -4.13 2.49
N THR A 21 4.93 -3.22 2.70
CA THR A 21 3.78 -3.04 1.79
C THR A 21 4.19 -2.62 0.39
N ILE A 22 5.17 -1.71 0.26
CA ILE A 22 5.69 -1.28 -1.04
C ILE A 22 6.32 -2.46 -1.77
N LEU A 23 7.16 -3.25 -1.06
CA LEU A 23 7.80 -4.42 -1.65
C LEU A 23 6.76 -5.42 -2.15
N THR A 24 5.77 -5.77 -1.33
CA THR A 24 4.73 -6.73 -1.72
C THR A 24 3.84 -6.20 -2.84
N SER A 25 3.48 -4.92 -2.83
CA SER A 25 2.68 -4.32 -3.90
C SER A 25 3.41 -4.32 -5.25
N ILE A 26 4.70 -3.96 -5.26
CA ILE A 26 5.52 -3.95 -6.48
C ILE A 26 5.68 -5.37 -7.03
N THR A 27 5.99 -6.35 -6.18
CA THR A 27 6.14 -7.74 -6.64
C THR A 27 4.83 -8.29 -7.18
N THR A 28 3.71 -8.01 -6.50
CA THR A 28 2.38 -8.43 -6.97
C THR A 28 2.06 -7.79 -8.31
N PHE A 29 2.30 -6.48 -8.49
CA PHE A 29 2.12 -5.79 -9.77
C PHE A 29 2.94 -6.44 -10.89
N PHE A 30 4.20 -6.78 -10.62
CA PHE A 30 5.06 -7.48 -11.57
C PHE A 30 4.53 -8.87 -11.93
N THR A 31 4.00 -9.61 -10.95
CA THR A 31 3.38 -10.92 -11.18
C THR A 31 2.14 -10.81 -12.08
N VAL A 32 1.23 -9.88 -11.77
CA VAL A 32 0.02 -9.68 -12.59
C VAL A 32 0.39 -9.20 -14.00
N PHE A 33 1.40 -8.34 -14.12
CA PHE A 33 1.90 -7.86 -15.41
C PHE A 33 2.45 -9.00 -16.28
N SER A 34 3.23 -9.92 -15.70
CA SER A 34 3.67 -11.12 -16.42
C SER A 34 2.49 -12.01 -16.83
N ILE A 35 1.52 -12.24 -15.95
CA ILE A 35 0.34 -13.06 -16.28
C ILE A 35 -0.44 -12.45 -17.45
N TYR A 36 -0.57 -11.12 -17.50
CA TYR A 36 -1.23 -10.41 -18.59
C TYR A 36 -0.54 -10.60 -19.95
N LEU A 37 0.79 -10.66 -19.98
CA LEU A 37 1.55 -10.84 -21.23
C LEU A 37 1.54 -12.28 -21.75
N PHE A 38 1.63 -13.27 -20.86
CA PHE A 38 1.74 -14.68 -21.23
C PHE A 38 0.39 -15.40 -21.39
N THR A 39 -0.71 -14.81 -20.91
CA THR A 39 -2.02 -15.48 -20.87
C THR A 39 -2.99 -14.92 -21.91
N GLU A 40 -3.79 -15.81 -22.51
CA GLU A 40 -4.87 -15.47 -23.44
C GLU A 40 -6.23 -16.01 -22.94
N GLY A 41 -7.33 -15.47 -23.48
CA GLY A 41 -8.70 -15.84 -23.10
C GLY A 41 -9.18 -15.15 -21.82
N ALA A 42 -10.10 -15.79 -21.09
CA ALA A 42 -10.80 -15.18 -19.94
C ALA A 42 -9.87 -14.72 -18.79
N ILE A 43 -8.70 -15.33 -18.64
CA ILE A 43 -7.73 -14.97 -17.60
C ILE A 43 -7.05 -13.62 -17.92
N LYS A 44 -7.01 -13.21 -19.19
CA LYS A 44 -6.48 -11.90 -19.60
C LYS A 44 -7.36 -10.75 -19.11
N ASP A 45 -8.68 -10.90 -19.23
CA ASP A 45 -9.66 -9.94 -18.70
C ASP A 45 -9.61 -9.88 -17.16
N PHE A 46 -9.47 -11.04 -16.52
CA PHE A 46 -9.28 -11.13 -15.07
C PHE A 46 -7.99 -10.43 -14.60
N SER A 47 -6.88 -10.64 -15.33
CA SER A 47 -5.59 -10.00 -15.04
C SER A 47 -5.65 -8.48 -15.20
N LEU A 48 -6.44 -7.97 -16.15
CA LEU A 48 -6.69 -6.53 -16.31
C LEU A 48 -7.36 -5.92 -15.09
N ILE A 49 -8.40 -6.59 -14.58
CA ILE A 49 -9.13 -6.16 -13.36
C ILE A 49 -8.20 -6.23 -12.14
N PHE A 50 -7.40 -7.28 -12.03
CA PHE A 50 -6.40 -7.42 -10.97
C PHE A 50 -5.34 -6.33 -11.02
N MET A 51 -4.88 -5.94 -12.21
CA MET A 51 -3.89 -4.88 -12.38
C MET A 51 -4.43 -3.53 -11.90
N VAL A 52 -5.68 -3.20 -12.24
CA VAL A 52 -6.36 -2.00 -11.73
C VAL A 52 -6.55 -2.09 -10.21
N GLY A 53 -6.95 -3.25 -9.69
CA GLY A 53 -7.14 -3.48 -8.26
C GLY A 53 -5.87 -3.33 -7.43
N VAL A 54 -4.73 -3.85 -7.90
CA VAL A 54 -3.43 -3.70 -7.24
C VAL A 54 -2.97 -2.25 -7.23
N VAL A 55 -3.16 -1.52 -8.34
CA VAL A 55 -2.82 -0.09 -8.42
C VAL A 55 -3.67 0.71 -7.43
N VAL A 56 -5.01 0.61 -7.53
CA VAL A 56 -5.92 1.37 -6.65
C VAL A 56 -5.74 0.97 -5.18
N GLY A 57 -5.56 -0.32 -4.88
CA GLY A 57 -5.35 -0.81 -3.52
C GLY A 57 -4.03 -0.36 -2.89
N THR A 58 -2.95 -0.29 -3.69
CA THR A 58 -1.63 0.18 -3.24
C THR A 58 -1.64 1.68 -3.01
N TYR A 59 -2.19 2.46 -3.94
CA TYR A 59 -2.34 3.91 -3.77
C TYR A 59 -3.25 4.23 -2.59
N SER A 60 -4.39 3.55 -2.45
CA SER A 60 -5.30 3.75 -1.31
C SER A 60 -4.61 3.46 0.02
N SER A 61 -3.95 2.31 0.16
CA SER A 61 -3.34 1.92 1.44
C SER A 61 -2.19 2.84 1.87
N ILE A 62 -1.38 3.34 0.93
CA ILE A 62 -0.21 4.18 1.24
C ILE A 62 -0.61 5.65 1.43
N PHE A 63 -1.43 6.20 0.54
CA PHE A 63 -1.80 7.61 0.57
C PHE A 63 -3.00 7.95 1.45
N VAL A 64 -3.88 7.00 1.77
CA VAL A 64 -5.06 7.24 2.61
C VAL A 64 -4.77 6.89 4.08
N ALA A 65 -4.03 5.82 4.36
CA ALA A 65 -3.71 5.45 5.75
C ALA A 65 -2.78 6.46 6.45
N SER A 66 -1.80 7.01 5.73
CA SER A 66 -0.83 7.97 6.28
C SER A 66 -1.49 9.27 6.83
N PRO A 67 -2.38 9.97 6.09
CA PRO A 67 -3.11 11.12 6.64
C PRO A 67 -4.20 10.73 7.65
N ILE A 68 -4.79 9.53 7.56
CA ILE A 68 -5.75 9.04 8.57
C ILE A 68 -5.10 8.79 9.93
N LEU A 69 -3.87 8.24 9.96
CA LEU A 69 -3.13 8.11 11.21
C LEU A 69 -2.80 9.49 11.82
N LEU A 70 -2.37 10.45 10.99
CA LEU A 70 -2.08 11.81 11.45
C LEU A 70 -3.34 12.53 11.96
N GLY A 71 -4.48 12.35 11.27
CA GLY A 71 -5.77 12.93 11.65
C GLY A 71 -6.35 12.31 12.93
N CYS A 72 -6.23 11.00 13.12
CA CYS A 72 -6.65 10.31 14.33
C CYS A 72 -5.82 10.76 15.55
N TYR A 73 -4.50 10.92 15.38
CA TYR A 73 -3.63 11.43 16.44
C TYR A 73 -3.98 12.88 16.83
N LYS A 74 -4.25 13.74 15.84
CA LYS A 74 -4.62 15.15 16.08
C LYS A 74 -5.99 15.33 16.76
N LYS A 75 -6.87 14.31 16.72
CA LYS A 75 -8.23 14.36 17.32
C LYS A 75 -8.27 13.85 18.77
N ILE A 76 -7.20 13.19 19.23
CA ILE A 76 -7.08 12.62 20.59
C ILE A 76 -6.41 13.60 21.58
N LYS A 77 -5.83 14.70 21.08
CA LYS A 77 -5.29 15.81 21.87
C LYS A 77 -6.15 17.06 21.67
#